data_AF-A0A954V005-F1
#
_entry.id   AF-A0A954V005-F1
#
_cell.length_a   1.000
_cell.length_b   1.000
_cell.length_c   1.000
_cell.angle_alpha   90.00
_cell.angle_beta   90.00
_cell.angle_gamma   90.00
#
_symmetry.space_group_name_H-M   'P 1'
#
loop_
_entity.id
_entity.type
_entity.pdbx_description
1 polymer ?
#
loop_
_entity_poly.entity_id
_entity_poly.type
_entity_poly.pdbx_seq_one_letter_code
_entity_poly.pdbx_strand_id
1 'polypeptide(L)'
;MQLDRTEIVVRARSTLELFDLSLQLLKRHWWAIALTSAVFGVPLLVLDGLATAWILNEDTLLIAEQLDSPLAWMRWRHFWHVTTLFLLQFPMISLPTTVYLGNRIFYQDIPLRTLLRRLWPIAGSWLLILGVVRLGLVGPVLEFFVDRQQLFDPGIEFWFFLFAASAALFTRTLRPFAPEILGLELCPLRPTAAGAITYP
;
A
#
# COMPACT_ATOMS: atom_id res chain seq x y z
N MET A 1 -24.69 -0.25 23.17
CA MET A 1 -24.51 -1.01 21.91
C MET A 1 -25.59 -0.55 20.93
N GLN A 2 -25.24 0.28 19.94
CA GLN A 2 -26.16 0.76 18.89
C GLN A 2 -25.99 -0.11 17.64
N LEU A 3 -26.42 -1.37 17.69
CA LEU A 3 -26.46 -2.22 16.50
C LEU A 3 -27.68 -1.95 15.60
N ASP A 4 -28.66 -1.17 16.09
CA ASP A 4 -29.92 -0.85 15.41
C ASP A 4 -29.80 0.10 14.19
N ARG A 5 -28.60 0.60 13.88
CA ARG A 5 -28.38 1.54 12.75
C ARG A 5 -27.40 1.03 11.71
N THR A 6 -27.20 -0.28 11.61
CA THR A 6 -26.40 -0.82 10.52
C THR A 6 -27.25 -0.84 9.24
N GLU A 7 -26.82 -0.14 8.18
CA GLU A 7 -27.49 -0.20 6.86
C GLU A 7 -27.50 -1.62 6.26
N ILE A 8 -26.72 -2.55 6.84
CA ILE A 8 -26.44 -3.88 6.31
C ILE A 8 -26.98 -4.94 7.28
N VAL A 9 -28.03 -5.66 6.85
CA VAL A 9 -28.52 -6.86 7.55
C VAL A 9 -27.43 -7.94 7.51
N VAL A 10 -27.02 -8.39 8.70
CA VAL A 10 -26.03 -9.47 8.89
C VAL A 10 -26.73 -10.80 8.62
N ARG A 11 -26.41 -11.44 7.50
CA ARG A 11 -26.83 -12.79 7.12
C ARG A 11 -25.69 -13.50 6.40
N ALA A 12 -25.73 -14.82 6.31
CA ALA A 12 -24.82 -15.56 5.44
C ALA A 12 -25.03 -15.11 3.98
N ARG A 13 -23.97 -14.67 3.32
CA ARG A 13 -23.98 -14.18 1.94
C ARG A 13 -23.10 -15.06 1.07
N SER A 14 -23.49 -15.27 -0.18
CA SER A 14 -22.65 -15.95 -1.17
C SER A 14 -21.49 -15.05 -1.61
N THR A 15 -20.45 -15.63 -2.21
CA THR A 15 -19.31 -14.86 -2.74
C THR A 15 -19.75 -13.84 -3.80
N LEU A 16 -20.76 -14.18 -4.61
CA LEU A 16 -21.33 -13.26 -5.60
C LEU A 16 -22.08 -12.10 -4.94
N GLU A 17 -22.84 -12.37 -3.87
CA GLU A 17 -23.50 -11.31 -3.09
C GLU A 17 -22.49 -10.37 -2.42
N LEU A 18 -21.36 -10.90 -1.93
CA LEU A 18 -20.27 -10.09 -1.38
C LEU A 18 -19.60 -9.24 -2.46
N PHE A 19 -19.39 -9.81 -3.66
CA PHE A 19 -18.82 -9.08 -4.78
C PHE A 19 -19.75 -7.95 -5.25
N ASP A 20 -21.04 -8.23 -5.45
CA ASP A 20 -22.03 -7.20 -5.80
C ASP A 20 -22.09 -6.09 -4.74
N LEU A 21 -22.15 -6.45 -3.46
CA LEU A 21 -22.09 -5.47 -2.37
C LEU A 21 -20.81 -4.63 -2.42
N SER A 22 -19.65 -5.25 -2.68
CA SER A 22 -18.37 -4.53 -2.78
C SER A 22 -18.35 -3.54 -3.96
N LEU A 23 -18.96 -3.90 -5.10
CA LEU A 23 -19.10 -3.00 -6.25
C LEU A 23 -20.08 -1.86 -5.98
N GLN A 24 -21.18 -2.12 -5.29
CA GLN A 24 -22.13 -1.09 -4.88
C GLN A 24 -21.47 -0.09 -3.90
N LEU A 25 -20.68 -0.59 -2.95
CA LEU A 25 -19.89 0.26 -2.04
C LEU A 25 -18.84 1.07 -2.80
N LEU A 26 -18.13 0.44 -3.74
CA LEU A 26 -17.16 1.14 -4.59
C LEU A 26 -17.85 2.25 -5.39
N LYS A 27 -18.99 1.96 -6.04
CA LYS A 27 -19.76 2.95 -6.80
C LYS A 27 -20.31 4.08 -5.92
N ARG A 28 -20.80 3.77 -4.72
CA ARG A 28 -21.37 4.78 -3.79
C ARG A 28 -20.28 5.66 -3.17
N HIS A 29 -19.11 5.10 -2.90
CA HIS A 29 -18.03 5.77 -2.16
C HIS A 29 -16.75 6.00 -2.98
N TRP A 30 -16.81 5.93 -4.32
CA TRP A 30 -15.64 6.04 -5.20
C TRP A 30 -14.83 7.32 -4.93
N TRP A 31 -15.51 8.46 -4.70
CA TRP A 31 -14.85 9.73 -4.44
C TRP A 31 -14.11 9.73 -3.09
N ALA A 32 -14.72 9.15 -2.06
CA ALA A 32 -14.08 8.97 -0.76
C ALA A 32 -12.86 8.07 -0.86
N ILE A 33 -12.97 6.95 -1.60
CA ILE A 33 -11.88 6.01 -1.85
C ILE A 33 -10.76 6.73 -2.61
N ALA A 34 -11.07 7.46 -3.68
CA ALA A 34 -10.09 8.19 -4.47
C ALA A 34 -9.37 9.27 -3.64
N LEU A 35 -10.12 10.08 -2.88
CA LEU A 35 -9.56 11.16 -2.08
C LEU A 35 -8.65 10.62 -0.97
N THR A 36 -9.09 9.61 -0.22
CA THR A 36 -8.27 8.99 0.83
C THR A 36 -7.03 8.33 0.23
N SER A 37 -7.18 7.54 -0.83
CA SER A 37 -6.05 6.92 -1.52
C SER A 37 -5.09 7.94 -2.11
N ALA A 38 -5.56 9.09 -2.60
CA ALA A 38 -4.70 10.17 -3.07
C ALA A 38 -3.92 10.83 -1.93
N VAL A 39 -4.58 11.13 -0.80
CA VAL A 39 -3.93 11.76 0.37
C VAL A 39 -2.79 10.92 0.92
N PHE A 40 -2.92 9.58 0.94
CA PHE A 40 -1.88 8.69 1.46
C PHE A 40 -0.95 8.14 0.37
N GLY A 41 -1.45 7.98 -0.86
CA GLY A 41 -0.72 7.40 -1.99
C GLY A 41 0.13 8.40 -2.76
N VAL A 42 -0.33 9.65 -2.97
CA VAL A 42 0.46 10.66 -3.69
C VAL A 42 1.79 10.95 -3.00
N PRO A 43 1.86 11.15 -1.66
CA PRO A 43 3.16 11.36 -1.00
C PRO A 43 4.14 10.20 -1.21
N LEU A 44 3.65 8.96 -1.16
CA LEU A 44 4.47 7.78 -1.39
C LEU A 44 4.91 7.66 -2.85
N LEU A 45 4.00 7.94 -3.80
CA LEU A 45 4.33 7.98 -5.23
C LEU A 45 5.38 9.06 -5.56
N VAL A 46 5.34 10.20 -4.87
CA VAL A 46 6.37 11.25 -4.98
C VAL A 46 7.70 10.73 -4.44
N LEU A 47 7.71 10.04 -3.31
CA LEU A 47 8.93 9.42 -2.76
C LEU A 47 9.49 8.36 -3.71
N ASP A 48 8.64 7.53 -4.32
CA ASP A 48 9.05 6.54 -5.32
C ASP A 48 9.66 7.21 -6.54
N GLY A 49 9.01 8.25 -7.08
CA GLY A 49 9.53 9.01 -8.21
C GLY A 49 10.87 9.70 -7.92
N LEU A 50 11.08 10.18 -6.68
CA LEU A 50 12.38 10.71 -6.25
C LEU A 50 13.43 9.60 -6.09
N ALA A 51 13.04 8.44 -5.57
CA ALA A 51 13.92 7.28 -5.40
C ALA A 51 14.37 6.71 -6.75
N THR A 52 13.54 6.79 -7.79
CA THR A 52 13.82 6.29 -9.14
C THR A 52 14.27 7.37 -10.12
N ALA A 53 14.29 8.64 -9.72
CA ALA A 53 14.62 9.78 -10.60
C ALA A 53 15.98 9.61 -11.29
N TRP A 54 16.93 8.95 -10.62
CA TRP A 54 18.27 8.70 -11.16
C TRP A 54 18.27 7.89 -12.47
N ILE A 55 17.25 7.07 -12.73
CA ILE A 55 17.12 6.27 -13.96
C ILE A 55 17.01 7.18 -15.19
N LEU A 56 16.47 8.39 -15.02
CA LEU A 56 16.26 9.36 -16.08
C LEU A 56 17.33 10.48 -16.12
N ASN A 57 18.40 10.36 -15.34
CA ASN A 57 19.50 11.32 -15.36
C ASN A 57 20.30 11.26 -16.67
N GLU A 58 20.94 12.37 -17.02
CA GLU A 58 21.77 12.50 -18.22
C GLU A 58 22.89 11.45 -18.27
N ASP A 59 23.57 11.20 -17.16
CA ASP A 59 24.64 10.19 -17.07
C ASP A 59 24.13 8.79 -17.47
N THR A 60 22.94 8.40 -16.98
CA THR A 60 22.31 7.11 -17.30
C THR A 60 21.90 7.04 -18.77
N LEU A 61 21.41 8.16 -19.31
CA LEU A 61 21.02 8.26 -20.72
C LEU A 61 22.24 8.18 -21.66
N LEU A 62 23.38 8.73 -21.27
CA LEU A 62 24.64 8.61 -22.01
C LEU A 62 25.13 7.16 -22.07
N ILE A 63 25.05 6.43 -20.95
CA ILE A 63 25.36 4.98 -20.94
C ILE A 63 24.42 4.24 -21.91
N ALA A 64 23.15 4.67 -22.00
CA ALA A 64 22.12 4.04 -22.83
C ALA A 64 22.19 4.41 -24.31
N GLU A 65 23.10 5.29 -24.73
CA GLU A 65 23.22 5.76 -26.11
C GLU A 65 23.44 4.63 -27.13
N GLN A 66 23.97 3.47 -26.67
CA GLN A 66 24.18 2.28 -27.51
C GLN A 66 22.88 1.55 -27.92
N LEU A 67 21.74 1.91 -27.33
CA LEU A 67 20.44 1.31 -27.64
C LEU A 67 19.76 2.06 -28.80
N ASP A 68 18.94 1.38 -29.60
CA ASP A 68 18.18 1.99 -30.71
C ASP A 68 17.26 3.14 -30.28
N SER A 69 16.79 3.12 -29.02
CA SER A 69 15.95 4.17 -28.43
C SER A 69 16.22 4.33 -26.93
N PRO A 70 17.31 5.03 -26.54
CA PRO A 70 17.77 5.10 -25.15
C PRO A 70 16.70 5.63 -24.21
N LEU A 71 16.04 6.73 -24.60
CA LEU A 71 15.01 7.38 -23.81
C LEU A 71 13.77 6.50 -23.58
N ALA A 72 13.34 5.75 -24.61
CA ALA A 72 12.18 4.88 -24.49
C ALA A 72 12.44 3.72 -23.50
N TRP A 73 13.62 3.09 -23.60
CA TRP A 73 14.04 2.03 -22.70
C TRP A 73 14.16 2.51 -21.25
N MET A 74 14.79 3.66 -21.00
CA MET A 74 14.92 4.20 -19.65
C MET A 74 13.58 4.62 -19.05
N ARG A 75 12.65 5.17 -19.85
CA ARG A 75 11.28 5.46 -19.41
C ARG A 75 10.51 4.19 -19.03
N TRP A 76 10.70 3.11 -19.79
CA TRP A 76 10.08 1.83 -19.50
C TRP A 76 10.63 1.22 -18.21
N ARG A 77 11.95 1.22 -18.03
CA ARG A 77 12.61 0.81 -16.77
C ARG A 77 12.06 1.62 -15.60
N HIS A 78 12.09 2.95 -15.69
CA HIS A 78 11.54 3.84 -14.66
C HIS A 78 10.07 3.53 -14.32
N PHE A 79 9.23 3.31 -15.34
CA PHE A 79 7.82 2.96 -15.15
C PHE A 79 7.65 1.66 -14.36
N TRP A 80 8.42 0.62 -14.66
CA TRP A 80 8.35 -0.66 -13.93
C TRP A 80 8.84 -0.56 -12.49
N HIS A 81 9.92 0.19 -12.25
CA HIS A 81 10.40 0.45 -10.89
C HIS A 81 9.33 1.17 -10.07
N VAL A 82 8.79 2.29 -10.54
CA VAL A 82 7.74 3.04 -9.84
C VAL A 82 6.48 2.19 -9.63
N THR A 83 6.06 1.44 -10.65
CA THR A 83 4.87 0.57 -10.54
C THR A 83 5.08 -0.52 -9.47
N THR A 84 6.27 -1.13 -9.43
CA THR A 84 6.61 -2.17 -8.46
C THR A 84 6.64 -1.61 -7.04
N LEU A 85 7.29 -0.46 -6.84
CA LEU A 85 7.31 0.24 -5.56
C LEU A 85 5.89 0.56 -5.06
N PHE A 86 5.06 1.13 -5.93
CA PHE A 86 3.67 1.44 -5.62
C PHE A 86 2.86 0.18 -5.24
N LEU A 87 3.03 -0.92 -5.98
CA LEU A 87 2.37 -2.21 -5.68
C LEU A 87 2.81 -2.79 -4.34
N LEU A 88 4.08 -2.65 -3.97
CA LEU A 88 4.62 -3.05 -2.67
C LEU A 88 4.00 -2.22 -1.55
N GLN A 89 3.85 -0.91 -1.75
CA GLN A 89 3.32 0.04 -0.76
C GLN A 89 1.79 0.05 -0.66
N PHE A 90 1.07 -0.53 -1.62
CA PHE A 90 -0.39 -0.52 -1.69
C PHE A 90 -1.11 -0.85 -0.36
N PRO A 91 -0.70 -1.88 0.44
CA PRO A 91 -1.34 -2.16 1.73
C PRO A 91 -1.26 -1.00 2.73
N MET A 92 -0.19 -0.20 2.67
CA MET A 92 -0.06 0.99 3.50
C MET A 92 -1.05 2.05 3.06
N ILE A 93 -1.19 2.26 1.75
CA ILE A 93 -2.12 3.23 1.17
C ILE A 93 -3.57 2.82 1.43
N SER A 94 -3.88 1.52 1.39
CA SER A 94 -5.25 1.02 1.50
C SER A 94 -5.78 1.03 2.93
N LEU A 95 -4.94 0.86 3.96
CA LEU A 95 -5.41 0.79 5.35
C LEU A 95 -6.21 2.04 5.78
N PRO A 96 -5.72 3.28 5.60
CA PRO A 96 -6.49 4.48 5.93
C PRO A 96 -7.82 4.56 5.18
N THR A 97 -7.84 4.16 3.91
CA THR A 97 -9.04 4.10 3.07
C THR A 97 -10.06 3.11 3.65
N THR A 98 -9.62 1.93 4.07
CA THR A 98 -10.47 0.92 4.72
C THR A 98 -11.02 1.42 6.05
N VAL A 99 -10.21 2.06 6.89
CA VAL A 99 -10.66 2.63 8.18
C VAL A 99 -11.67 3.76 7.95
N TYR A 100 -11.41 4.63 6.98
CA TYR A 100 -12.33 5.71 6.62
C TYR A 100 -13.68 5.16 6.13
N LEU A 101 -13.66 4.19 5.21
CA LEU A 101 -14.85 3.58 4.66
C LEU A 101 -15.64 2.81 5.73
N GLY A 102 -14.95 2.06 6.60
CA GLY A 102 -15.58 1.35 7.71
C GLY A 102 -16.30 2.29 8.67
N ASN A 103 -15.68 3.42 9.05
CA ASN A 103 -16.35 4.42 9.89
C ASN A 103 -17.58 5.01 9.21
N ARG A 104 -17.49 5.28 7.90
CA ARG A 104 -18.58 5.85 7.11
C ARG A 104 -19.77 4.91 6.94
N ILE A 105 -19.52 3.60 6.79
CA ILE A 105 -20.58 2.59 6.61
C ILE A 105 -21.27 2.24 7.93
N PHE A 106 -20.50 2.10 9.02
CA PHE A 106 -21.03 1.57 10.28
C PHE A 106 -21.37 2.64 11.32
N TYR A 107 -20.83 3.85 11.20
CA TYR A 107 -20.95 4.89 12.21
C TYR A 107 -21.38 6.24 11.62
N GLN A 108 -20.49 7.23 11.63
CA GLN A 108 -20.74 8.60 11.19
C GLN A 108 -19.58 9.05 10.30
N ASP A 109 -19.86 9.99 9.40
CA ASP A 109 -18.84 10.61 8.57
C ASP A 109 -17.77 11.29 9.44
N ILE A 110 -16.54 10.77 9.37
CA ILE A 110 -15.39 11.35 10.06
C ILE A 110 -14.62 12.26 9.11
N PRO A 111 -14.18 13.47 9.55
CA PRO A 111 -13.31 14.30 8.73
C PRO A 111 -11.90 13.70 8.65
N LEU A 112 -11.19 13.93 7.54
CA LEU A 112 -9.84 13.38 7.30
C LEU A 112 -8.82 13.73 8.40
N ARG A 113 -8.95 14.91 9.02
CA ARG A 113 -8.10 15.30 10.16
C ARG A 113 -8.29 14.40 11.37
N THR A 114 -9.52 13.97 11.64
CA THR A 114 -9.83 13.03 12.73
C THR A 114 -9.34 11.64 12.39
N LEU A 115 -9.44 11.21 11.12
CA LEU A 115 -8.82 9.96 10.65
C LEU A 115 -7.32 9.94 10.95
N LEU A 116 -6.59 10.99 10.55
CA LEU A 116 -5.15 11.08 10.79
C LEU A 116 -4.79 11.03 12.28
N ARG A 117 -5.51 11.79 13.12
CA ARG A 117 -5.31 11.74 14.59
C ARG A 117 -5.57 10.36 15.18
N ARG A 118 -6.51 9.60 14.62
CA ARG A 118 -6.83 8.24 15.06
C ARG A 118 -5.77 7.22 14.62
N LEU A 119 -5.17 7.42 13.45
CA LEU A 119 -4.11 6.56 12.92
C LEU A 119 -2.73 6.88 13.52
N TRP A 120 -2.52 8.10 14.01
CA TRP A 120 -1.23 8.53 14.54
C TRP A 120 -0.64 7.63 15.65
N PRO A 121 -1.40 7.19 16.68
CA PRO A 121 -0.87 6.33 17.73
C PRO A 121 -0.42 4.95 17.24
N ILE A 122 -1.02 4.46 16.14
CA ILE A 122 -0.69 3.17 15.54
C ILE A 122 0.30 3.29 14.37
N ALA A 123 0.77 4.49 14.04
CA ALA A 123 1.60 4.72 12.87
C ALA A 123 2.92 3.93 12.90
N GLY A 124 3.52 3.76 14.08
CA GLY A 124 4.72 2.93 14.25
C GLY A 124 4.45 1.45 13.97
N SER A 125 3.38 0.89 14.51
CA SER A 125 2.97 -0.50 14.26
C SER A 125 2.59 -0.73 12.81
N TRP A 126 1.88 0.24 12.22
CA TRP A 126 1.50 0.27 10.82
C TRP A 126 2.74 0.24 9.91
N LEU A 127 3.72 1.12 10.16
CA LEU A 127 4.95 1.19 9.39
C LEU A 127 5.81 -0.07 9.55
N LEU A 128 5.88 -0.64 10.76
CA LEU A 128 6.64 -1.87 10.99
C LEU A 128 6.00 -3.08 10.32
N ILE A 129 4.69 -3.31 10.50
CA ILE A 129 4.03 -4.49 9.93
C ILE A 129 3.82 -4.33 8.43
N LEU A 130 3.18 -3.25 7.98
CA LEU A 130 2.85 -3.10 6.55
C LEU A 130 4.06 -2.64 5.74
N GLY A 131 4.96 -1.85 6.32
CA GLY A 131 6.17 -1.39 5.66
C GLY A 131 7.29 -2.43 5.66
N VAL A 132 7.63 -3.00 6.81
CA VAL A 132 8.79 -3.92 6.91
C VAL A 132 8.37 -5.37 6.71
N VAL A 133 7.49 -5.89 7.57
CA VAL A 133 7.12 -7.32 7.54
C VAL A 133 6.43 -7.72 6.24
N ARG A 134 5.67 -6.79 5.63
CA ARG A 134 4.99 -6.98 4.34
C ARG A 134 5.71 -6.36 3.15
N LEU A 135 6.97 -5.99 3.33
CA LEU A 135 7.85 -5.51 2.27
C LEU A 135 7.41 -4.20 1.59
N GLY A 136 6.45 -3.46 2.15
CA GLY A 136 5.97 -2.22 1.54
C GLY A 136 7.03 -1.11 1.42
N LEU A 137 7.84 -0.93 2.47
CA LEU A 137 8.96 0.01 2.49
C LEU A 137 10.30 -0.65 2.15
N VAL A 138 10.32 -1.98 1.99
CA VAL A 138 11.53 -2.69 1.59
C VAL A 138 11.88 -2.37 0.13
N GLY A 139 10.88 -2.17 -0.73
CA GLY A 139 11.09 -1.76 -2.13
C GLY A 139 11.98 -0.53 -2.29
N PRO A 140 11.62 0.63 -1.71
CA PRO A 140 12.44 1.84 -1.80
C PRO A 140 13.85 1.67 -1.23
N VAL A 141 14.01 0.84 -0.19
CA VAL A 141 15.33 0.53 0.37
C VAL A 141 16.17 -0.28 -0.62
N LEU A 142 15.57 -1.27 -1.28
CA LEU A 142 16.23 -2.08 -2.31
C LEU A 142 16.62 -1.23 -3.54
N GLU A 143 15.85 -0.21 -3.88
CA GLU A 143 16.16 0.72 -4.99
C GLU A 143 17.52 1.40 -4.81
N PHE A 144 17.96 1.66 -3.57
CA PHE A 144 19.30 2.20 -3.31
C PHE A 144 20.45 1.25 -3.66
N PHE A 145 20.17 -0.06 -3.77
CA PHE A 145 21.15 -1.08 -4.13
C PHE A 145 21.14 -1.43 -5.62
N VAL A 146 20.23 -0.87 -6.40
CA VAL A 146 20.22 -1.05 -7.86
C VAL A 146 21.44 -0.32 -8.44
N ASP A 147 22.22 -1.04 -9.26
CA ASP A 147 23.41 -0.47 -9.88
C ASP A 147 23.02 0.65 -10.84
N ARG A 148 23.57 1.84 -10.57
CA ARG A 148 23.33 3.06 -11.34
C ARG A 148 24.26 3.20 -12.54
N GLN A 149 25.35 2.45 -12.57
CA GLN A 149 26.36 2.49 -13.64
C GLN A 149 26.09 1.49 -14.75
N GLN A 150 25.09 0.61 -14.57
CA GLN A 150 24.72 -0.39 -15.56
C GLN A 150 23.34 -0.09 -16.19
N LEU A 151 23.22 -0.42 -17.47
CA LEU A 151 21.98 -0.22 -18.24
C LEU A 151 20.82 -1.02 -17.71
N PHE A 152 21.10 -2.27 -17.37
CA PHE A 152 20.14 -3.22 -16.85
C PHE A 152 20.97 -4.30 -16.18
N ASP A 153 20.76 -4.52 -14.88
CA ASP A 153 21.30 -5.70 -14.19
C ASP A 153 20.17 -6.74 -14.15
N PRO A 154 20.18 -7.75 -15.04
CA PRO A 154 19.12 -8.73 -15.09
C PRO A 154 18.95 -9.48 -13.78
N GLY A 155 20.03 -9.66 -13.00
CA GLY A 155 19.99 -10.36 -11.73
C GLY A 155 19.21 -9.57 -10.69
N ILE A 156 19.60 -8.32 -10.47
CA ILE A 156 18.97 -7.45 -9.47
C ILE A 156 17.53 -7.10 -9.88
N GLU A 157 17.31 -6.71 -11.14
CA GLU A 157 15.99 -6.28 -11.59
C GLU A 157 14.99 -7.43 -11.67
N PHE A 158 15.41 -8.62 -12.10
CA PHE A 158 14.55 -9.80 -12.04
C PHE A 158 14.20 -10.16 -10.60
N TRP A 159 15.18 -10.11 -9.69
CA TRP A 159 14.93 -10.36 -8.27
C TRP A 159 13.99 -9.30 -7.68
N PHE A 160 14.18 -8.04 -8.01
CA PHE A 160 13.33 -6.95 -7.55
C PHE A 160 11.88 -7.07 -8.07
N PHE A 161 11.69 -7.25 -9.38
CA PHE A 161 10.35 -7.33 -9.97
C PHE A 161 9.63 -8.63 -9.65
N LEU A 162 10.30 -9.77 -9.76
CA LEU A 162 9.64 -11.06 -9.61
C LEU A 162 9.67 -11.53 -8.16
N PHE A 163 10.84 -11.54 -7.53
CA PHE A 163 10.99 -12.14 -6.20
C PHE A 163 10.39 -11.25 -5.11
N ALA A 164 10.68 -9.95 -5.09
CA ALA A 164 10.10 -9.05 -4.08
C ALA A 164 8.57 -8.95 -4.20
N ALA A 165 8.04 -8.86 -5.43
CA ALA A 165 6.59 -8.85 -5.64
C ALA A 165 5.94 -10.19 -5.24
N SER A 166 6.53 -11.32 -5.60
CA SER A 166 6.02 -12.65 -5.23
C SER A 166 6.08 -12.88 -3.72
N ALA A 167 7.18 -12.49 -3.07
CA ALA A 167 7.33 -12.56 -1.62
C ALA A 167 6.32 -11.64 -0.91
N ALA A 168 6.07 -10.44 -1.44
CA ALA A 168 5.04 -9.55 -0.92
C ALA A 168 3.64 -10.15 -1.06
N LEU A 169 3.31 -10.76 -2.20
CA LEU A 169 2.03 -11.45 -2.39
C LEU A 169 1.89 -12.64 -1.42
N PHE A 170 2.94 -13.44 -1.26
CA PHE A 170 2.95 -14.57 -0.34
C PHE A 170 2.79 -14.14 1.13
N THR A 171 3.51 -13.12 1.58
CA THR A 171 3.34 -12.60 2.96
C THR A 171 1.93 -12.01 3.18
N ARG A 172 1.30 -11.47 2.13
CA ARG A 172 -0.08 -10.97 2.20
C ARG A 172 -1.09 -12.11 2.28
N THR A 173 -0.89 -13.24 1.59
CA THR A 173 -1.80 -14.40 1.66
C THR A 173 -1.74 -15.12 3.00
N LEU A 174 -0.60 -15.10 3.70
CA LEU A 174 -0.46 -15.73 5.01
C LEU A 174 -1.27 -15.03 6.12
N ARG A 175 -1.55 -13.73 5.99
CA ARG A 175 -2.27 -12.95 7.02
C ARG A 175 -3.24 -11.94 6.41
N PRO A 176 -4.20 -12.32 5.56
CA PRO A 176 -4.96 -11.39 4.71
C PRO A 176 -5.57 -10.22 5.49
N PHE A 177 -6.06 -10.48 6.71
CA PHE A 177 -6.76 -9.53 7.58
C PHE A 177 -5.86 -8.60 8.44
N ALA A 178 -4.54 -8.62 8.26
CA ALA A 178 -3.65 -7.79 9.07
C ALA A 178 -3.95 -6.27 8.99
N PRO A 179 -4.22 -5.68 7.81
CA PRO A 179 -4.56 -4.26 7.72
C PRO A 179 -5.84 -3.91 8.49
N GLU A 180 -6.82 -4.80 8.48
CA GLU A 180 -8.10 -4.66 9.17
C GLU A 180 -7.92 -4.75 10.68
N ILE A 181 -7.16 -5.74 11.18
CA ILE A 181 -6.88 -5.87 12.62
C ILE A 181 -6.13 -4.63 13.12
N LEU A 182 -5.13 -4.15 12.39
CA LEU A 182 -4.38 -2.95 12.78
C LEU A 182 -5.22 -1.68 12.71
N GLY A 183 -6.03 -1.53 11.66
CA GLY A 183 -6.77 -0.30 11.39
C GLY A 183 -8.10 -0.18 12.12
N LEU A 184 -8.92 -1.23 12.09
CA LEU A 184 -10.28 -1.22 12.64
C LEU A 184 -10.28 -1.52 14.14
N GLU A 185 -9.50 -2.51 14.58
CA GLU A 185 -9.41 -2.89 15.99
C GLU A 185 -8.37 -2.07 16.77
N LEU A 186 -7.50 -1.33 16.06
CA LEU A 186 -6.44 -0.49 16.64
C LEU A 186 -5.51 -1.28 17.58
N CYS A 187 -5.27 -2.56 17.30
CA CYS A 187 -4.49 -3.44 18.15
C CYS A 187 -3.02 -2.99 18.25
N PRO A 188 -2.49 -2.73 19.46
CA PRO A 188 -1.07 -2.44 19.63
C PRO A 188 -0.22 -3.70 19.44
N LEU A 189 1.05 -3.50 19.03
CA LEU A 189 2.04 -4.56 18.91
C LEU A 189 2.49 -5.14 20.26
N ARG A 190 2.44 -4.31 21.31
CA ARG A 190 2.84 -4.69 22.66
C ARG A 190 1.64 -4.50 23.59
N PRO A 191 1.43 -5.40 24.57
CA PRO A 191 0.34 -5.26 25.52
C PRO A 191 0.61 -4.04 26.41
N THR A 192 -0.22 -3.00 26.28
CA THR A 192 -0.13 -1.80 27.13
C THR A 192 -0.81 -2.01 28.49
N ALA A 193 -1.71 -2.99 28.59
CA ALA A 193 -2.44 -3.35 29.80
C ALA A 193 -2.63 -4.87 29.90
N ALA A 194 -2.75 -5.39 31.12
CA ALA A 194 -3.06 -6.80 31.35
C ALA A 194 -4.43 -7.14 30.74
N GLY A 195 -4.46 -8.07 29.78
CA GLY A 195 -5.67 -8.47 29.06
C GLY A 195 -5.97 -7.69 27.76
N ALA A 196 -5.11 -6.77 27.33
CA ALA A 196 -5.26 -6.12 26.02
C ALA A 196 -5.04 -7.14 24.88
N ILE A 197 -5.93 -7.15 23.90
CA ILE A 197 -5.79 -7.95 22.67
C ILE A 197 -4.65 -7.36 21.84
N THR A 198 -3.57 -8.13 21.66
CA THR A 198 -2.40 -7.74 20.88
C THR A 198 -2.40 -8.40 19.52
N TYR A 199 -1.74 -7.77 18.54
CA TYR A 199 -1.49 -8.40 17.25
C TYR A 199 -0.61 -9.66 17.41
N PRO A 200 -1.06 -10.85 16.96
CA PRO A 200 -0.33 -12.12 17.09
C PRO A 200 0.80 -12.30 16.05
#